data_AF-A0ABD4QAF0-F1
#
_entry.id   AF-A0ABD4QAF0-F1
#
_cell.length_a   1.000
_cell.length_b   1.000
_cell.length_c   1.000
_cell.angle_alpha   90.00
_cell.angle_beta   90.00
_cell.angle_gamma   90.00
#
_symmetry.space_group_name_H-M   'P 1'
#
loop_
_entity.id
_entity.type
_entity.pdbx_description
1 polymer ?
#
loop_
_entity_poly.entity_id
_entity_poly.type
_entity_poly.pdbx_seq_one_letter_code
_entity_poly.pdbx_strand_id
1 'polypeptide(L)'
;DIQGLRIHAWDPASGQQQSWATPSEPGCCAPTDQGRIVIGLRDGFGLLEPATGHITMLAGLDHDPRQFRLNDGRCDRAGRFWA
;
A
#
# COMPACT_ATOMS: atom_id res chain seq x y z
N ASP A 1 3.31 -1.23 8.42
CA ASP A 1 2.94 -1.14 9.84
C ASP A 1 1.44 -0.95 9.92
N ILE A 2 0.75 -2.01 10.35
CA ILE A 2 -0.70 -2.05 10.42
C ILE A 2 -1.20 -1.13 11.54
N GLN A 3 -0.60 -1.20 12.73
CA GLN A 3 -1.07 -0.45 13.90
C GLN A 3 -0.66 1.03 13.83
N GLY A 4 0.53 1.31 13.30
CA GLY A 4 0.99 2.68 13.07
C GLY A 4 0.49 3.32 11.78
N LEU A 5 -0.37 2.63 11.01
CA LEU A 5 -0.97 3.13 9.76
C LEU A 5 0.08 3.64 8.75
N ARG A 6 1.12 2.85 8.50
CA ARG A 6 2.28 3.28 7.70
C ARG A 6 2.79 2.26 6.70
N ILE A 7 3.24 2.76 5.55
CA ILE A 7 4.16 2.05 4.65
C ILE A 7 5.59 2.47 4.99
N HIS A 8 6.52 1.53 4.97
CA HIS A 8 7.94 1.78 5.22
C HIS A 8 8.76 1.35 4.02
N ALA A 9 9.80 2.12 3.71
CA ALA A 9 10.85 1.74 2.78
C ALA A 9 12.20 1.87 3.48
N TRP A 10 13.12 0.98 3.10
CA TRP A 10 14.48 0.98 3.61
C TRP A 10 15.44 0.75 2.44
N ASP A 11 16.45 1.61 2.34
CA ASP A 11 17.58 1.42 1.44
C ASP A 11 18.72 0.74 2.22
N PRO A 12 19.07 -0.51 1.89
CA PRO A 12 20.14 -1.24 2.57
C PRO A 12 21.53 -0.66 2.31
N ALA A 13 21.76 0.04 1.19
CA ALA A 13 23.08 0.58 0.85
C ALA A 13 23.41 1.84 1.67
N SER A 14 22.44 2.72 1.87
CA SER A 14 22.63 3.96 2.64
C SER A 14 22.14 3.87 4.09
N GLY A 15 21.35 2.84 4.42
CA GLY A 15 20.66 2.73 5.70
C GLY A 15 19.47 3.68 5.84
N GLN A 16 19.13 4.47 4.81
CA GLN A 16 18.04 5.43 4.88
C GLN A 16 16.70 4.72 5.01
N GLN A 17 15.83 5.31 5.84
CA GLN A 17 14.47 4.86 6.04
C GLN A 17 13.49 5.97 5.66
N GLN A 18 12.40 5.57 5.04
CA GLN A 18 11.28 6.45 4.72
C GLN A 18 9.99 5.80 5.20
N SER A 19 9.02 6.62 5.55
CA SER A 19 7.70 6.14 5.91
C SER A 19 6.61 7.12 5.50
N TRP A 20 5.49 6.58 5.06
CA TRP A 20 4.33 7.35 4.62
C TRP A 20 3.12 6.93 5.43
N ALA A 21 2.38 7.92 5.93
CA ALA A 21 1.11 7.66 6.61
C ALA A 21 0.07 7.17 5.60
N THR A 22 -0.84 6.33 6.06
CA THR A 22 -1.96 5.79 5.30
C THR A 22 -3.28 6.16 6.01
N PRO A 23 -4.38 6.33 5.26
CA PRO A 23 -5.67 6.75 5.84
C PRO A 23 -6.34 5.64 6.66
N SER A 24 -5.95 4.39 6.46
CA SER A 24 -6.44 3.19 7.15
C SER A 24 -5.33 2.14 7.18
N GLU A 25 -5.55 1.02 7.86
CA GLU A 25 -4.58 -0.06 7.97
C GLU A 25 -4.12 -0.58 6.59
N PRO A 26 -2.80 -0.55 6.30
CA PRO A 26 -2.25 -1.18 5.11
C PRO A 26 -2.02 -2.68 5.37
N GLY A 27 -2.68 -3.55 4.59
CA GLY A 27 -2.47 -4.99 4.66
C GLY A 27 -1.23 -5.44 3.89
N CYS A 28 -1.09 -4.94 2.66
CA CYS A 28 -0.03 -5.32 1.73
C CYS A 28 0.34 -4.15 0.80
N CYS A 29 1.50 -4.24 0.15
CA CYS A 29 1.91 -3.28 -0.87
C CYS A 29 2.85 -3.91 -1.90
N ALA A 30 2.90 -3.32 -3.09
CA ALA A 30 3.84 -3.71 -4.14
C ALA A 30 4.32 -2.49 -4.94
N PRO A 31 5.59 -2.46 -5.40
CA PRO A 31 6.07 -1.42 -6.29
C PRO A 31 5.45 -1.55 -7.68
N THR A 32 5.30 -0.41 -8.35
CA THR A 32 4.96 -0.31 -9.78
C THR A 32 6.21 -0.05 -10.61
N ASP A 33 6.10 -0.20 -11.93
CA ASP A 33 7.14 0.16 -12.90
C ASP A 33 7.37 1.67 -13.03
N GLN A 34 6.48 2.49 -12.48
CA GLN A 34 6.54 3.95 -12.50
C GLN A 34 7.02 4.54 -11.16
N GLY A 35 7.66 3.74 -10.30
CA GLY A 35 8.21 4.23 -9.02
C GLY A 35 7.16 4.57 -7.96
N ARG A 36 5.88 4.28 -8.22
CA ARG A 36 4.77 4.39 -7.24
C ARG A 36 4.54 3.07 -6.52
N ILE A 37 3.76 3.08 -5.45
CA ILE A 37 3.47 1.89 -4.65
C ILE A 37 1.96 1.67 -4.62
N VAL A 38 1.48 0.49 -5.06
CA VAL A 38 0.10 0.07 -4.85
C VAL A 38 -0.03 -0.48 -3.43
N ILE A 39 -1.09 -0.12 -2.73
CA ILE A 39 -1.35 -0.49 -1.33
C ILE A 39 -2.74 -1.11 -1.25
N GLY A 40 -2.85 -2.27 -0.59
CA GLY A 40 -4.13 -2.79 -0.10
C GLY A 40 -4.49 -2.12 1.23
N LEU A 41 -5.49 -1.25 1.20
CA LEU A 41 -6.05 -0.56 2.35
C LEU A 41 -7.31 -1.28 2.85
N ARG A 42 -7.91 -0.78 3.93
CA ARG A 42 -9.10 -1.38 4.53
C ARG A 42 -10.29 -1.36 3.58
N ASP A 43 -10.48 -0.27 2.84
CA ASP A 43 -11.64 -0.03 1.97
C ASP A 43 -11.34 -0.18 0.48
N GLY A 44 -10.10 -0.52 0.09
CA GLY A 44 -9.75 -0.63 -1.32
C GLY A 44 -8.26 -0.62 -1.62
N PHE A 45 -7.95 -0.32 -2.88
CA PHE A 45 -6.60 -0.22 -3.41
C PHE A 45 -6.21 1.25 -3.57
N GLY A 46 -5.11 1.67 -2.93
CA GLY A 46 -4.53 2.99 -3.05
C GLY A 46 -3.23 2.98 -3.87
N LEU A 47 -2.88 4.11 -4.45
CA LEU A 47 -1.62 4.35 -5.14
C LEU A 47 -0.87 5.49 -4.45
N LEU A 48 0.23 5.14 -3.80
CA LEU A 48 1.13 6.06 -3.11
C LEU A 48 2.17 6.62 -4.09
N GLU A 49 2.28 7.94 -4.11
CA GLU A 49 3.37 8.70 -4.72
C GLU A 49 4.47 8.97 -3.66
N PRO A 50 5.62 8.28 -3.69
CA PRO A 50 6.64 8.41 -2.63
C PRO A 50 7.19 9.82 -2.48
N ALA A 51 7.26 10.59 -3.57
CA ALA A 51 7.81 11.95 -3.57
C ALA A 51 6.98 12.93 -2.71
N THR A 52 5.67 12.72 -2.63
CA THR A 52 4.74 13.62 -1.91
C THR A 52 4.06 12.96 -0.73
N GLY A 53 4.05 11.62 -0.67
CA GLY A 53 3.25 10.86 0.25
C GLY A 53 1.76 10.83 -0.07
N HIS A 54 1.35 11.39 -1.21
CA HIS A 54 -0.06 11.42 -1.60
C HIS A 54 -0.55 10.03 -2.01
N ILE A 55 -1.75 9.66 -1.54
CA ILE A 55 -2.39 8.38 -1.85
C ILE A 55 -3.65 8.66 -2.66
N THR A 56 -3.73 8.10 -3.86
CA THR A 56 -4.92 8.17 -4.72
C THR A 56 -5.62 6.82 -4.74
N MET A 57 -6.93 6.78 -4.48
CA MET A 57 -7.69 5.54 -4.55
C MET A 57 -7.87 5.09 -6.00
N LEU A 58 -7.57 3.82 -6.27
CA LEU A 58 -7.70 3.18 -7.58
C LEU A 58 -9.01 2.42 -7.71
N ALA A 59 -9.40 1.72 -6.65
CA ALA A 59 -10.63 0.94 -6.59
C ALA A 59 -11.07 0.75 -5.14
N GLY A 60 -12.38 0.81 -4.89
CA GLY A 60 -12.96 0.43 -3.61
C GLY A 60 -13.35 -1.05 -3.56
N LEU A 61 -13.66 -1.55 -2.36
CA LEU A 61 -14.19 -2.89 -2.13
C LEU A 61 -15.59 -2.84 -1.53
N ASP A 62 -16.42 -3.82 -1.91
CA ASP A 62 -17.83 -3.91 -1.49
C ASP A 62 -18.01 -4.80 -0.25
N HIS A 63 -17.19 -4.57 0.77
CA HIS A 63 -17.30 -5.24 2.08
C HIS A 63 -17.45 -4.18 3.19
N ASP A 64 -17.92 -4.57 4.37
CA ASP A 64 -17.99 -3.64 5.51
C ASP A 64 -16.57 -3.37 6.05
N PRO A 65 -15.99 -2.18 5.82
CA PRO A 65 -14.62 -1.90 6.22
C PRO A 65 -14.47 -1.86 7.74
N ARG A 66 -15.56 -1.79 8.52
CA ARG A 66 -15.48 -1.84 9.99
C ARG A 66 -15.20 -3.25 10.51
N GLN A 67 -15.46 -4.26 9.70
CA GLN A 67 -15.35 -5.68 10.08
C GLN A 67 -14.18 -6.36 9.36
N PHE A 68 -13.95 -6.01 8.10
CA PHE A 68 -12.95 -6.65 7.26
C PHE A 68 -11.88 -5.65 6.80
N ARG A 69 -10.74 -6.20 6.40
CA ARG A 69 -9.62 -5.50 5.78
C ARG A 69 -8.89 -6.46 4.86
N LEU A 70 -8.18 -5.92 3.89
CA LEU A 70 -7.19 -6.69 3.14
C LEU A 70 -6.06 -7.16 4.08
N ASN A 71 -5.54 -8.36 3.83
CA ASN A 71 -4.43 -8.92 4.59
C ASN A 71 -3.19 -9.00 3.69
N ASP A 72 -2.92 -10.15 3.10
CA ASP A 72 -1.77 -10.31 2.22
C ASP A 72 -2.14 -9.96 0.77
N GLY A 73 -1.12 -9.60 0.01
CA GLY A 73 -1.26 -9.37 -1.41
C GLY A 73 0.07 -9.41 -2.13
N ARG A 74 0.02 -9.62 -3.45
CA ARG A 74 1.20 -9.77 -4.29
C ARG A 74 0.90 -9.39 -5.73
N CYS A 75 1.91 -8.84 -6.41
CA CYS A 75 1.91 -8.70 -7.86
C CYS A 75 2.23 -10.04 -8.54
N ASP A 76 1.38 -10.50 -9.46
CA ASP A 76 1.63 -11.69 -10.27
C ASP A 76 2.57 -11.42 -11.46
N ARG A 77 2.92 -12.47 -12.19
CA ARG A 77 3.85 -12.37 -13.35
C ARG A 77 3.30 -11.54 -14.52
N ALA A 78 1.99 -11.29 -14.56
CA ALA A 78 1.36 -10.45 -15.58
C ALA A 78 1.20 -9.00 -15.11
N GLY A 79 1.70 -8.63 -13.93
CA GLY A 79 1.59 -7.28 -13.38
C GLY A 79 0.28 -7.00 -12.65
N ARG A 80 -0.55 -8.02 -12.39
CA ARG A 80 -1.81 -7.84 -11.65
C ARG A 80 -1.56 -7.91 -10.16
N PHE A 81 -2.11 -6.96 -9.41
CA PHE A 81 -2.04 -6.97 -7.96
C PHE A 81 -3.22 -7.75 -7.37
N TRP A 82 -2.92 -8.81 -6.61
CA TRP A 82 -3.89 -9.67 -5.92
C TRP A 82 -3.86 -9.38 -4.43
N ALA A 83 -5.02 -9.22 -3.79
CA ALA A 83 -5.18 -9.10 -2.34
C ALA A 83 -6.60 -9.54 -1.91
#